data_AF-A0A8C6ZMC0-F1
#
_entry.id   AF-A0A8C6ZMC0-F1
#
_cell.length_a   1.000
_cell.length_b   1.000
_cell.length_c   1.000
_cell.angle_alpha   90.00
_cell.angle_beta   90.00
_cell.angle_gamma   90.00
#
_symmetry.space_group_name_H-M   'P 1'
#
loop_
_entity.id
_entity.type
_entity.pdbx_description
1 polymer ?
#
loop_
_entity_poly.entity_id
_entity_poly.type
_entity_poly.pdbx_seq_one_letter_code
_entity_poly.pdbx_strand_id
1 'polypeptide(L)'
;EPGRFIILYRRVLRLHRALPPALRALGDRYVQEEFRRHRAAGPAEAQRFLREWENYAALLQQQIHEDRQNPREKAVFGVQLTEEKLNDFRDEQIEQLKELMDEATKPHKQFSISKDSKYKS
;
A
#
# COMPACT_ATOMS: atom_id res chain seq x y z
N GLU A 1 7.23 -22.72 12.05
CA GLU A 1 6.53 -21.48 11.63
C GLU A 1 6.13 -21.29 10.13
N PRO A 2 6.18 -22.27 9.19
CA PRO A 2 5.68 -22.04 7.82
C PRO A 2 4.20 -21.65 7.73
N GLY A 3 3.38 -22.16 8.67
CA GLY A 3 1.94 -21.88 8.71
C GLY A 3 1.61 -20.41 8.95
N ARG A 4 2.37 -19.71 9.81
CA ARG A 4 2.14 -18.29 10.13
C ARG A 4 2.34 -17.39 8.92
N PHE A 5 3.38 -17.64 8.12
CA PHE A 5 3.63 -16.92 6.86
C PHE A 5 2.44 -17.02 5.91
N ILE A 6 1.93 -18.24 5.68
CA ILE A 6 0.81 -18.46 4.75
C ILE A 6 -0.48 -17.79 5.26
N ILE A 7 -0.74 -17.88 6.57
CA ILE A 7 -1.92 -17.25 7.19
C ILE A 7 -1.85 -15.73 7.04
N LEU A 8 -0.71 -15.12 7.36
CA LEU A 8 -0.51 -13.69 7.28
C LEU A 8 -0.58 -13.18 5.83
N TYR A 9 0.11 -13.86 4.91
CA TYR A 9 0.04 -13.58 3.47
C TYR A 9 -1.40 -13.55 2.95
N ARG A 10 -2.19 -14.59 3.25
CA ARG A 10 -3.60 -14.67 2.87
C ARG A 10 -4.48 -13.62 3.56
N ARG A 11 -4.12 -13.19 4.78
CA ARG A 11 -4.84 -12.12 5.49
C ARG A 11 -4.60 -10.78 4.80
N VAL A 12 -3.36 -10.44 4.49
CA VAL A 12 -2.99 -9.19 3.81
C VAL A 12 -3.68 -9.09 2.45
N LEU A 13 -3.59 -10.13 1.61
CA LEU A 13 -4.27 -10.12 0.30
C LEU A 13 -5.79 -10.03 0.38
N ARG A 14 -6.41 -10.50 1.47
CA ARG A 14 -7.85 -10.30 1.70
C ARG A 14 -8.18 -8.85 2.05
N LEU A 15 -7.36 -8.21 2.89
CA LEU A 15 -7.52 -6.80 3.24
C LEU A 15 -7.34 -5.89 2.02
N HIS A 16 -6.37 -6.19 1.16
CA HIS A 16 -6.11 -5.45 -0.09
C HIS A 16 -7.33 -5.35 -1.02
N ARG A 17 -8.27 -6.31 -0.95
CA ARG A 17 -9.50 -6.28 -1.76
C ARG A 17 -10.40 -5.09 -1.44
N ALA A 18 -10.26 -4.49 -0.27
CA ALA A 18 -10.99 -3.28 0.12
C ALA A 18 -10.28 -1.98 -0.27
N LEU A 19 -9.05 -2.05 -0.82
CA LEU A 19 -8.32 -0.87 -1.24
C LEU A 19 -8.76 -0.38 -2.62
N PRO A 20 -8.56 0.92 -2.92
CA PRO A 20 -8.69 1.46 -4.27
C PRO A 20 -7.92 0.62 -5.30
N PRO A 21 -8.44 0.42 -6.53
CA PRO A 21 -7.87 -0.52 -7.49
C PRO A 21 -6.38 -0.33 -7.78
N ALA A 22 -5.92 0.92 -7.89
CA ALA A 22 -4.51 1.22 -8.12
C ALA A 22 -3.62 0.82 -6.94
N LEU A 23 -4.04 1.15 -5.71
CA LEU A 23 -3.32 0.78 -4.49
C LEU A 23 -3.28 -0.74 -4.29
N ARG A 24 -4.40 -1.42 -4.57
CA ARG A 24 -4.47 -2.88 -4.53
C ARG A 24 -3.50 -3.51 -5.53
N ALA A 25 -3.50 -3.06 -6.79
CA ALA A 25 -2.65 -3.64 -7.82
C ALA A 25 -1.15 -3.50 -7.49
N LEU A 26 -0.75 -2.33 -6.97
CA LEU A 26 0.60 -2.10 -6.49
C LEU A 26 0.94 -2.98 -5.28
N GLY A 27 0.07 -2.96 -4.26
CA GLY A 27 0.27 -3.69 -3.01
C GLY A 27 0.31 -5.22 -3.19
N ASP A 28 -0.57 -5.78 -4.02
CA ASP A 28 -0.62 -7.23 -4.26
C ASP A 28 0.69 -7.76 -4.86
N ARG A 29 1.30 -7.01 -5.79
CA ARG A 29 2.61 -7.34 -6.37
C ARG A 29 3.71 -7.27 -5.32
N TYR A 30 3.75 -6.19 -4.55
CA TYR A 30 4.76 -6.01 -3.51
C TYR A 30 4.70 -7.10 -2.44
N VAL A 31 3.50 -7.44 -1.94
CA VAL A 31 3.28 -8.52 -0.96
C VAL A 31 3.76 -9.86 -1.50
N GLN A 32 3.47 -10.17 -2.77
CA GLN A 32 3.94 -11.41 -3.40
C GLN A 32 5.46 -11.50 -3.42
N GLU A 33 6.14 -10.42 -3.80
CA GLU A 33 7.59 -10.38 -3.86
C GLU A 33 8.23 -10.48 -2.48
N GLU A 34 7.75 -9.70 -1.52
CA GLU A 34 8.33 -9.64 -0.17
C GLU A 34 8.20 -10.97 0.57
N PHE A 35 7.03 -11.59 0.55
CA PHE A 35 6.85 -12.90 1.18
C PHE A 35 7.63 -14.01 0.47
N ARG A 36 7.85 -13.89 -0.85
CA ARG A 36 8.70 -14.82 -1.60
C ARG A 36 10.16 -14.69 -1.17
N ARG A 37 10.67 -13.45 -1.07
CA ARG A 37 12.05 -13.16 -0.63
C ARG A 37 12.33 -13.66 0.79
N HIS A 38 11.37 -13.51 1.69
CA HIS A 38 11.53 -13.88 3.10
C HIS A 38 11.18 -15.34 3.43
N ARG A 39 10.82 -16.16 2.44
CA ARG A 39 10.48 -17.59 2.66
C ARG A 39 11.63 -18.40 3.26
N ALA A 40 12.87 -18.03 2.96
CA ALA A 40 14.09 -18.70 3.42
C ALA A 40 14.90 -17.86 4.42
N ALA A 41 14.31 -16.80 4.99
CA ALA A 41 14.96 -15.95 5.97
C ALA A 41 15.32 -16.71 7.26
N GLY A 42 16.39 -16.26 7.94
CA GLY A 42 16.79 -16.83 9.23
C GLY A 42 15.73 -16.57 10.32
N PRO A 43 15.71 -17.33 11.44
CA PRO A 43 14.64 -17.25 12.44
C PRO A 43 14.39 -15.84 13.00
N ALA A 44 15.45 -15.09 13.31
CA ALA A 44 15.33 -13.74 13.86
C ALA A 44 14.75 -12.74 12.85
N GLU A 45 15.19 -12.83 11.59
CA GLU A 45 14.70 -12.01 10.49
C GLU A 45 13.24 -12.36 10.17
N ALA A 46 12.91 -13.65 10.08
CA ALA A 46 11.56 -14.13 9.88
C ALA A 46 10.61 -13.65 10.99
N GLN A 47 11.06 -13.62 12.24
CA GLN A 47 10.27 -13.11 13.36
C GLN A 47 10.02 -11.60 13.26
N ARG A 48 11.04 -10.81 12.91
CA ARG A 48 10.89 -9.36 12.68
C ARG A 48 9.96 -9.09 11.51
N PHE A 49 10.15 -9.80 10.40
CA PHE A 49 9.29 -9.73 9.23
C PHE A 49 7.83 -10.01 9.59
N LEU A 50 7.52 -11.14 10.23
CA LEU A 50 6.16 -11.47 10.61
C LEU A 50 5.53 -10.41 11.52
N ARG A 51 6.29 -9.86 12.47
CA ARG A 51 5.81 -8.79 13.37
C ARG A 51 5.43 -7.53 12.59
N GLU A 52 6.31 -7.04 11.71
CA GLU A 52 6.03 -5.82 10.94
C GLU A 52 4.84 -6.01 9.98
N TRP A 53 4.72 -7.18 9.37
CA TRP A 53 3.58 -7.50 8.50
C TRP A 53 2.27 -7.72 9.28
N GLU A 54 2.34 -8.20 10.52
CA GLU A 54 1.18 -8.25 11.43
C GLU A 54 0.73 -6.83 11.82
N ASN A 55 1.67 -5.93 12.12
CA ASN A 55 1.40 -4.51 12.39
C ASN A 55 0.76 -3.82 11.18
N TYR A 56 1.32 -4.03 9.98
CA TYR A 56 0.76 -3.51 8.74
C TYR A 56 -0.69 -4.01 8.51
N ALA A 57 -0.93 -5.31 8.67
CA ALA A 57 -2.26 -5.88 8.50
C ALA A 57 -3.28 -5.33 9.52
N ALA A 58 -2.85 -5.09 10.77
CA ALA A 58 -3.69 -4.51 11.81
C ALA A 58 -4.07 -3.05 11.49
N LEU A 59 -3.08 -2.23 11.12
CA LEU A 59 -3.30 -0.85 10.68
C LEU A 59 -4.26 -0.79 9.50
N LEU A 60 -4.00 -1.61 8.47
CA LEU A 60 -4.83 -1.61 7.26
C LEU A 60 -6.28 -2.00 7.57
N GLN A 61 -6.46 -2.98 8.45
CA GLN A 61 -7.80 -3.39 8.90
C GLN A 61 -8.53 -2.25 9.64
N GLN A 62 -7.82 -1.48 10.47
CA GLN A 62 -8.39 -0.32 11.15
C GLN A 62 -8.84 0.75 10.14
N GLN A 63 -7.97 1.12 9.19
CA GLN A 63 -8.29 2.13 8.18
C GLN A 63 -9.46 1.73 7.28
N ILE A 64 -9.53 0.45 6.88
CA ILE A 64 -10.67 -0.09 6.14
C ILE A 64 -11.96 -0.01 6.97
N HIS A 65 -11.88 -0.21 8.28
CA HIS A 65 -13.05 -0.09 9.16
C HIS A 65 -13.51 1.36 9.26
N GLU A 66 -12.60 2.30 9.49
CA GLU A 66 -12.88 3.75 9.58
C GLU A 66 -13.52 4.29 8.29
N ASP A 67 -12.98 3.91 7.12
CA ASP A 67 -13.52 4.27 5.80
C ASP A 67 -14.97 3.80 5.63
N ARG A 68 -15.30 2.59 6.10
CA ARG A 68 -16.66 2.06 6.05
C ARG A 68 -17.64 2.77 6.99
N GLN A 69 -17.15 3.30 8.11
CA GLN A 69 -17.98 4.02 9.08
C GLN A 69 -18.21 5.48 8.66
N ASN A 70 -17.25 6.10 7.96
CA ASN A 70 -17.35 7.49 7.51
C ASN A 70 -17.14 7.66 5.99
N PRO A 71 -18.07 7.18 5.15
CA PRO A 71 -17.94 7.23 3.68
C PRO A 71 -18.02 8.65 3.08
N ARG A 72 -18.26 9.68 3.90
CA ARG A 72 -18.32 11.09 3.46
C ARG A 72 -16.93 11.71 3.34
N GLU A 73 -15.94 11.17 4.02
CA GLU A 73 -14.56 11.61 3.94
C GLU A 73 -13.77 10.73 2.96
N LYS A 74 -12.79 11.31 2.30
CA LYS A 74 -11.92 10.57 1.40
C LYS A 74 -11.05 9.64 2.24
N ALA A 75 -11.15 8.33 1.99
CA ALA A 75 -10.30 7.32 2.61
C ALA A 75 -8.81 7.70 2.47
N VAL A 76 -8.11 7.77 3.61
CA VAL A 76 -6.65 7.92 3.65
C VAL A 76 -6.07 6.61 4.13
N PHE A 77 -5.30 5.94 3.25
CA PHE A 77 -4.61 4.70 3.59
C PHE A 77 -3.11 4.97 3.78
N GLY A 78 -2.52 4.32 4.78
CA GLY A 78 -1.12 4.53 5.17
C GLY A 78 -0.96 5.51 6.34
N VAL A 79 0.29 5.74 6.76
CA VAL A 79 0.64 6.62 7.88
C VAL A 79 1.56 7.71 7.37
N GLN A 80 1.37 8.93 7.88
CA GLN A 80 2.29 10.03 7.61
C GLN A 80 3.68 9.69 8.16
N LEU A 81 4.71 9.94 7.35
CA LEU A 81 6.08 9.75 7.78
C LEU A 81 6.45 10.86 8.76
N THR A 82 6.88 10.50 9.97
CA THR A 82 7.31 11.48 10.97
C THR A 82 8.73 11.93 10.68
N GLU A 83 9.12 13.08 11.24
CA GLU A 83 10.47 13.62 11.08
C GLU A 83 11.54 12.66 11.62
N GLU A 84 11.26 11.98 12.73
CA GLU A 84 12.18 10.97 13.27
C GLU A 84 12.40 9.81 12.30
N LYS A 85 11.33 9.34 11.64
CA LYS A 85 11.45 8.28 10.64
C LYS A 85 12.17 8.75 9.38
N LEU A 86 12.03 10.02 9.01
CA LEU A 86 12.78 10.59 7.89
C LEU A 86 14.27 10.66 8.18
N ASN A 87 14.65 10.96 9.43
CA ASN A 87 16.05 11.04 9.85
C ASN A 87 16.77 9.68 9.81
N ASP A 88 16.04 8.57 9.80
CA ASP A 88 16.60 7.22 9.65
C ASP A 88 16.99 6.87 8.19
N PHE A 89 16.62 7.72 7.21
CA PHE A 89 16.88 7.47 5.79
C PHE A 89 18.23 8.06 5.38
N ARG A 90 18.91 7.40 4.44
CA ARG A 90 20.07 8.00 3.75
C ARG A 90 19.60 9.11 2.82
N ASP A 91 20.47 10.08 2.55
CA ASP A 91 20.20 11.20 1.64
C ASP A 91 19.65 10.75 0.28
N GLU A 92 20.23 9.71 -0.32
CA GLU A 92 19.76 9.12 -1.59
C GLU A 92 18.33 8.56 -1.49
N GLN A 93 17.95 7.99 -0.34
CA GLN A 93 16.61 7.45 -0.11
C GLN A 93 15.59 8.57 0.09
N ILE A 94 16.02 9.69 0.69
CA ILE A 94 15.20 10.90 0.83
C ILE A 94 14.94 11.51 -0.55
N GLU A 95 15.96 11.57 -1.41
CA GLU A 95 15.83 12.04 -2.78
C GLU A 95 14.85 11.17 -3.58
N GLN A 96 15.01 9.85 -3.54
CA GLN A 96 14.07 8.92 -4.19
C GLN A 96 12.64 9.06 -3.66
N LEU A 97 12.48 9.24 -2.34
CA LEU A 97 11.16 9.43 -1.74
C LEU A 97 10.51 10.73 -2.24
N LYS A 98 11.29 11.80 -2.37
CA LYS A 98 10.82 13.07 -2.92
C LYS A 98 10.42 12.94 -4.39
N GLU A 99 11.22 12.28 -5.21
CA GLU A 99 10.88 12.03 -6.62
C GLU A 99 9.56 11.25 -6.76
N LEU A 100 9.36 10.24 -5.92
CA LEU A 100 8.11 9.48 -5.89
C LEU A 100 6.92 10.34 -5.47
N MET A 101 7.08 11.21 -4.47
CA MET A 101 6.04 12.14 -4.04
C MET A 101 5.68 13.12 -5.17
N ASP A 102 6.69 13.69 -5.83
CA ASP A 102 6.50 14.62 -6.94
C ASP A 102 5.78 13.93 -8.11
N GLU A 103 6.14 12.69 -8.46
CA GLU A 103 5.46 11.91 -9.49
C GLU A 103 4.00 11.60 -9.12
N ALA A 104 3.76 11.15 -7.88
CA ALA A 104 2.43 10.78 -7.40
C ALA A 104 1.46 11.96 -7.26
N THR A 105 1.98 13.19 -7.12
CA THR A 105 1.17 14.42 -6.98
C THR A 105 0.97 15.17 -8.30
N LYS A 106 1.61 14.73 -9.39
CA LYS A 106 1.38 15.31 -10.72
C LYS A 106 -0.11 15.21 -11.08
N PRO A 107 -0.73 16.29 -11.58
CA PRO A 107 -2.11 16.24 -12.03
C PRO A 107 -2.20 15.25 -13.20
N HIS A 108 -2.90 14.13 -12.99
CA HIS A 108 -3.17 13.16 -14.05
C HIS A 108 -3.98 13.82 -15.17
N LYS A 109 -3.29 14.29 -16.22
CA LYS A 109 -3.90 14.52 -17.53
C LYS A 109 -4.16 13.15 -18.17
N GLN A 110 -5.26 12.50 -17.79
CA GLN A 110 -5.73 11.32 -18.52
C GLN A 110 -7.18 11.53 -18.98
N PHE A 111 -7.26 11.86 -20.28
CA PHE A 111 -8.41 11.80 -21.20
C PHE A 111 -9.63 12.64 -20.85
N SER A 112 -9.62 13.90 -21.33
CA SER A 112 -10.85 14.52 -21.80
C SER A 112 -11.37 13.70 -22.98
N ILE A 113 -12.27 12.75 -22.74
CA ILE A 113 -13.14 12.27 -23.81
C ILE A 113 -14.03 13.47 -24.16
N SER A 114 -13.68 14.16 -25.24
CA SER A 114 -14.59 15.13 -25.87
C SER A 114 -15.90 14.40 -26.14
N LYS A 115 -16.95 14.80 -25.43
CA LYS A 115 -18.33 14.47 -25.80
C LYS A 115 -18.65 15.24 -27.07
N ASP A 116 -18.21 14.73 -28.21
CA ASP A 116 -18.69 15.19 -29.51
C ASP A 116 -19.01 13.99 -30.38
N SER A 117 -20.23 13.49 -30.23
CA SER A 117 -20.98 13.02 -31.38
C SER A 117 -22.47 13.17 -31.10
N LYS A 118 -22.91 14.41 -31.23
CA LYS A 118 -24.29 14.76 -31.54
C LYS A 118 -24.56 14.31 -32.98
N TYR A 119 -25.11 13.12 -33.17
CA TYR A 119 -25.88 12.83 -34.39
C TYR A 119 -27.36 12.84 -34.04
N LYS A 120 -27.99 13.99 -34.33
CA LYS A 120 -29.39 14.06 -34.75
C LYS A 120 -29.50 13.35 -36.09
N SER A 121 -30.39 12.37 -36.21
CA SER A 121 -31.56 12.43 -37.11
C SER A 121 -32.50 11.28 -36.82
#